data_AF-E3Q324-F1
#
_entry.id   AF-E3Q324-F1
#
_cell.length_a   1.000
_cell.length_b   1.000
_cell.length_c   1.000
_cell.angle_alpha   90.00
_cell.angle_beta   90.00
_cell.angle_gamma   90.00
#
_symmetry.space_group_name_H-M   'P 1'
#
loop_
_entity.id
_entity.type
_entity.pdbx_description
1 polymer ?
#
loop_
_entity_poly.entity_id
_entity_poly.type
_entity_poly.pdbx_seq_one_letter_code
_entity_poly.pdbx_strand_id
1 'polypeptide(L)'
;MNSVPTFRFSQLSFSVARTSIRHGHTRSRRRTPQPELANFEPGHGEQIWVYSHLTSNQVIYSHSKQLDSNRALRQLPFNGKKTKPAKLRRDYWQPMAMIQLPPGAGAAGQSVFQKLREFRRLHELCWDESLRFAKNTDAITGVTKTRVRNRHERGVALNDQRANSIADMAAVLAGVGRGSRLLVSPQEKKAVLEEGQRLMGRKWSQEPPPPTATIAGKEGAAEDATKVVEGSDELLPATIYWANEADRNFAAKWSDNVTHDVFEDARALLAENQFTEVVEEEAESK
;
A
#
# COMPACT_ATOMS: atom_id res chain seq x y z
N MET A 1 15.17 66.69 59.09
CA MET A 1 14.27 67.27 58.08
C MET A 1 14.10 66.26 56.97
N ASN A 2 12.85 65.93 56.67
CA ASN A 2 12.41 64.64 56.20
C ASN A 2 12.49 64.49 54.67
N SER A 3 12.69 63.24 54.25
CA SER A 3 12.70 62.76 52.86
C SER A 3 11.41 63.06 52.10
N VAL A 4 11.54 63.48 50.84
CA VAL A 4 10.46 63.35 49.85
C VAL A 4 11.06 62.76 48.56
N PRO A 5 10.79 61.49 48.22
CA PRO A 5 11.05 60.98 46.89
C PRO A 5 10.02 61.56 45.91
N THR A 6 10.50 62.01 44.76
CA THR A 6 9.67 62.43 43.63
C THR A 6 8.88 61.23 43.09
N PHE A 7 7.58 61.21 43.36
CA PHE A 7 6.65 60.25 42.75
C PHE A 7 6.57 60.48 41.25
N ARG A 8 7.09 59.53 40.46
CA ARG A 8 6.81 59.43 39.03
C ARG A 8 5.40 58.87 38.83
N PHE A 9 4.43 59.74 38.58
CA PHE A 9 3.15 59.37 37.99
C PHE A 9 3.36 58.95 36.53
N SER A 10 3.71 57.68 36.30
CA SER A 10 3.44 56.96 35.05
C SER A 10 3.76 55.47 35.18
N GLN A 11 3.30 54.85 36.27
CA GLN A 11 3.03 53.43 36.31
C GLN A 11 1.50 53.24 36.37
N LEU A 12 0.84 53.58 35.27
CA LEU A 12 -0.37 52.87 34.92
C LEU A 12 0.05 51.78 33.95
N SER A 13 0.47 50.67 34.55
CA SER A 13 0.46 49.33 33.99
C SER A 13 -0.97 48.97 33.59
N PHE A 14 -1.49 49.63 32.56
CA PHE A 14 -2.48 49.00 31.70
C PHE A 14 -1.70 48.01 30.87
N SER A 15 -1.67 46.79 31.40
CA SER A 15 -1.45 45.58 30.64
C SER A 15 -2.43 45.59 29.46
N VAL A 16 -2.07 46.27 28.38
CA VAL A 16 -2.47 45.81 27.06
C VAL A 16 -1.71 44.51 26.92
N ALA A 17 -2.31 43.46 27.48
CA ALA A 17 -1.95 42.12 27.11
C ALA A 17 -2.01 42.15 25.59
N ARG A 18 -0.84 42.06 24.95
CA ARG A 18 -0.74 41.42 23.64
C ARG A 18 -1.12 39.96 23.87
N THR A 19 -2.37 39.72 24.26
CA THR A 19 -3.12 38.56 23.84
C THR A 19 -3.16 38.70 22.32
N SER A 20 -2.07 38.26 21.68
CA SER A 20 -2.10 37.76 20.33
C SER A 20 -3.26 36.78 20.34
N ILE A 21 -4.41 37.24 19.90
CA ILE A 21 -5.53 36.38 19.62
C ILE A 21 -5.00 35.48 18.51
N ARG A 22 -4.56 34.27 18.88
CA ARG A 22 -4.42 33.17 17.93
C ARG A 22 -5.85 32.80 17.55
N HIS A 23 -6.45 33.66 16.74
CA HIS A 23 -7.72 33.44 16.06
C HIS A 23 -7.57 32.14 15.29
N GLY A 24 -8.26 31.11 15.76
CA GLY A 24 -8.57 29.87 15.05
C GLY A 24 -7.36 29.12 14.50
N HIS A 25 -7.07 27.95 15.07
CA HIS A 25 -6.60 26.89 14.19
C HIS A 25 -7.74 26.65 13.19
N THR A 26 -7.65 27.21 11.99
CA THR A 26 -8.49 26.73 10.91
C THR A 26 -8.00 25.32 10.67
N ARG A 27 -8.73 24.31 11.17
CA ARG A 27 -8.52 22.95 10.67
C ARG A 27 -8.59 23.10 9.16
N SER A 28 -7.48 22.85 8.46
CA SER A 28 -7.45 22.97 7.01
C SER A 28 -8.69 22.25 6.49
N ARG A 29 -9.56 22.94 5.76
CA ARG A 29 -10.75 22.33 5.18
C ARG A 29 -10.29 21.05 4.50
N ARG A 30 -10.76 19.89 5.00
CA ARG A 30 -10.47 18.61 4.35
C ARG A 30 -11.12 18.72 2.98
N ARG A 31 -10.30 18.90 1.94
CA ARG A 31 -10.79 18.91 0.57
C ARG A 31 -11.43 17.56 0.33
N THR A 32 -12.65 17.59 -0.21
CA THR A 32 -13.26 16.35 -0.69
C THR A 32 -12.38 15.80 -1.81
N PRO A 33 -12.06 14.51 -1.79
CA PRO A 33 -11.34 13.87 -2.89
C PRO A 33 -12.15 14.02 -4.18
N GLN A 34 -11.54 14.63 -5.21
CA GLN A 34 -12.13 14.81 -6.54
C GLN A 34 -11.42 13.84 -7.50
N PRO A 35 -11.96 12.62 -7.72
CA PRO A 35 -11.31 11.60 -8.55
C PRO A 35 -11.27 12.00 -10.03
N GLU A 36 -12.20 12.84 -10.48
CA GLU A 36 -12.27 13.35 -11.85
C GLU A 36 -11.05 14.21 -12.20
N LEU A 37 -10.58 15.05 -11.26
CA LEU A 37 -9.38 15.88 -11.47
C LEU A 37 -8.09 15.06 -11.60
N ALA A 38 -8.09 13.80 -11.16
CA ALA A 38 -6.89 12.98 -11.21
C ALA A 38 -6.58 12.48 -12.63
N ASN A 39 -7.54 12.55 -13.57
CA ASN A 39 -7.37 12.20 -14.99
C ASN A 39 -6.55 10.91 -15.19
N PHE A 40 -6.93 9.84 -14.50
CA PHE A 40 -6.32 8.54 -14.73
C PHE A 40 -6.83 7.93 -16.03
N GLU A 41 -5.94 7.26 -16.75
CA GLU A 41 -6.31 6.45 -17.91
C GLU A 41 -7.38 5.42 -17.54
N PRO A 42 -8.33 5.11 -18.45
CA PRO A 42 -9.27 4.02 -18.24
C PRO A 42 -8.51 2.71 -18.02
N GLY A 43 -8.95 1.91 -17.05
CA GLY A 43 -8.25 0.69 -16.63
C GLY A 43 -7.09 0.89 -15.65
N HIS A 44 -6.74 2.14 -15.30
CA HIS A 44 -5.66 2.38 -14.34
C HIS A 44 -5.96 1.80 -12.95
N GLY A 45 -5.09 0.88 -12.51
CA GLY A 45 -5.19 0.22 -11.22
C GLY A 45 -5.79 -1.19 -11.28
N GLU A 46 -6.40 -1.61 -12.39
CA GLU A 46 -6.93 -2.97 -12.54
C GLU A 46 -5.81 -4.02 -12.51
N GLN A 47 -4.64 -3.67 -13.04
CA GLN A 47 -3.45 -4.49 -12.99
C GLN A 47 -2.42 -3.87 -12.05
N ILE A 48 -1.81 -4.71 -11.23
CA ILE A 48 -0.71 -4.36 -10.33
C ILE A 48 0.43 -5.35 -10.58
N TRP A 49 1.57 -4.82 -10.98
CA TRP A 49 2.78 -5.56 -11.23
C TRP A 49 3.68 -5.54 -10.00
N VAL A 50 4.17 -6.72 -9.62
CA VAL A 50 5.08 -6.91 -8.51
C VAL A 50 6.41 -7.41 -9.06
N TYR A 51 7.47 -6.62 -8.87
CA TYR A 51 8.82 -6.94 -9.31
C TYR A 51 9.68 -7.33 -8.12
N SER A 52 10.50 -8.36 -8.28
CA SER A 52 11.51 -8.75 -7.31
C SER A 52 12.91 -8.57 -7.88
N HIS A 53 13.85 -8.26 -6.99
CA HIS A 53 15.27 -8.26 -7.32
C HIS A 53 15.85 -9.66 -7.11
N LEU A 54 16.49 -10.22 -8.14
CA LEU A 54 16.99 -11.61 -8.16
C LEU A 54 17.86 -11.99 -6.95
N THR A 55 18.84 -11.16 -6.58
CA THR A 55 19.78 -11.50 -5.51
C THR A 55 19.44 -10.93 -4.13
N SER A 56 18.86 -9.73 -4.07
CA SER A 56 18.59 -9.01 -2.83
C SER A 56 17.16 -9.16 -2.32
N ASN A 57 16.28 -9.82 -3.09
CA ASN A 57 14.88 -10.04 -2.77
C ASN A 57 14.09 -8.76 -2.40
N GLN A 58 14.56 -7.60 -2.84
CA GLN A 58 13.82 -6.35 -2.74
C GLN A 58 12.60 -6.42 -3.65
N VAL A 59 11.48 -5.84 -3.21
CA VAL A 59 10.21 -5.88 -3.95
C VAL A 59 9.74 -4.48 -4.29
N ILE A 60 9.28 -4.29 -5.53
CA ILE A 60 8.75 -3.03 -6.03
C ILE A 60 7.38 -3.26 -6.65
N TYR A 61 6.44 -2.38 -6.35
CA TYR A 61 5.09 -2.41 -6.92
C TYR A 61 4.98 -1.38 -8.04
N SER A 62 4.30 -1.72 -9.13
CA SER A 62 3.97 -0.79 -10.21
C SER A 62 2.55 -1.01 -10.72
N HIS A 63 1.94 0.02 -11.30
CA HIS A 63 0.73 -0.14 -12.12
C HIS A 63 1.07 -0.43 -13.58
N SER A 64 2.26 -0.02 -14.03
CA SER A 64 2.72 -0.23 -15.40
C SER A 64 3.46 -1.56 -15.55
N LYS A 65 3.26 -2.18 -16.71
CA LYS A 65 3.97 -3.37 -17.17
C LYS A 65 5.46 -3.14 -17.41
N GLN A 66 5.86 -1.91 -17.68
CA GLN A 66 7.27 -1.52 -17.70
C GLN A 66 7.61 -0.79 -16.41
N LEU A 67 8.72 -1.16 -15.78
CA LEU A 67 9.14 -0.58 -14.52
C LEU A 67 9.75 0.82 -14.74
N ASP A 68 9.07 1.87 -14.31
CA ASP A 68 9.63 3.23 -14.31
C ASP A 68 10.67 3.38 -13.20
N SER A 69 11.92 3.63 -13.60
CA SER A 69 13.08 3.79 -12.72
C SER A 69 12.87 4.84 -11.62
N ASN A 70 12.30 6.00 -11.96
CA ASN A 70 12.18 7.11 -11.02
C ASN A 70 11.16 6.80 -9.91
N ARG A 71 10.00 6.26 -10.28
CA ARG A 71 8.97 5.83 -9.33
C ARG A 71 9.44 4.66 -8.49
N ALA A 72 10.12 3.70 -9.09
CA ALA A 72 10.60 2.49 -8.44
C ALA A 72 11.70 2.78 -7.39
N LEU A 73 12.69 3.62 -7.72
CA LEU A 73 13.76 4.02 -6.79
C LEU A 73 13.26 4.78 -5.55
N ARG A 74 12.12 5.48 -5.65
CA ARG A 74 11.47 6.15 -4.51
C ARG A 74 10.87 5.17 -3.50
N GLN A 75 10.60 3.94 -3.90
CA GLN A 75 10.06 2.93 -3.00
C GLN A 75 11.17 2.29 -2.15
N LEU A 76 12.42 2.25 -2.63
CA LEU A 76 13.54 1.66 -1.91
C LEU A 76 14.08 2.62 -0.82
N PRO A 77 14.01 2.27 0.48
CA PRO A 77 14.60 3.07 1.54
C PRO A 77 16.13 2.92 1.57
N PHE A 78 16.79 3.78 2.33
CA PHE A 78 18.21 3.64 2.61
C PHE A 78 18.44 2.79 3.86
N ASN A 79 18.76 1.51 3.66
CA ASN A 79 19.02 0.57 4.76
C ASN A 79 20.52 0.48 5.14
N GLY A 80 21.40 1.22 4.45
CA GLY A 80 22.84 1.19 4.67
C GLY A 80 23.67 1.46 3.41
N LYS A 81 25.00 1.49 3.57
CA LYS A 81 25.91 1.64 2.43
C LYS A 81 25.76 0.43 1.50
N LYS A 82 25.64 0.69 0.19
CA LYS A 82 25.47 -0.34 -0.87
C LYS A 82 24.18 -1.18 -0.78
N THR A 83 23.19 -0.78 0.01
CA THR A 83 21.90 -1.52 0.06
C THR A 83 20.90 -1.01 -0.98
N LYS A 84 20.93 0.29 -1.29
CA LYS A 84 20.10 0.91 -2.33
C LYS A 84 20.90 1.09 -3.63
N PRO A 85 20.43 0.55 -4.77
CA PRO A 85 21.09 0.76 -6.06
C PRO A 85 20.96 2.23 -6.51
N ALA A 86 21.97 2.73 -7.23
CA ALA A 86 21.94 4.09 -7.78
C ALA A 86 20.99 4.22 -8.97
N LYS A 87 20.90 3.17 -9.80
CA LYS A 87 19.99 3.03 -10.93
C LYS A 87 19.45 1.61 -10.97
N LEU A 88 18.22 1.43 -11.45
CA LEU A 88 17.67 0.10 -11.68
C LEU A 88 18.26 -0.46 -12.97
N ARG A 89 18.81 -1.67 -12.91
CA ARG A 89 19.27 -2.38 -14.11
C ARG A 89 18.27 -3.48 -14.45
N ARG A 90 17.86 -3.56 -15.71
CA ARG A 90 16.79 -4.46 -16.18
C ARG A 90 17.05 -5.94 -15.89
N ASP A 91 18.31 -6.35 -15.89
CA ASP A 91 18.74 -7.73 -15.68
C ASP A 91 18.48 -8.26 -14.27
N TYR A 92 18.54 -7.40 -13.25
CA TYR A 92 18.32 -7.81 -11.86
C TYR A 92 16.86 -7.84 -11.44
N TRP A 93 15.98 -7.14 -12.17
CA TRP A 93 14.58 -6.97 -11.79
C TRP A 93 13.69 -7.82 -12.70
N GLN A 94 12.93 -8.71 -12.09
CA GLN A 94 12.01 -9.60 -12.80
C GLN A 94 10.59 -9.45 -12.23
N PRO A 95 9.55 -9.60 -13.06
CA PRO A 95 8.19 -9.70 -12.56
C PRO A 95 8.07 -11.00 -11.76
N MET A 96 7.62 -10.88 -10.51
CA MET A 96 7.37 -11.99 -9.60
C MET A 96 5.90 -12.41 -9.63
N ALA A 97 5.02 -11.41 -9.64
CA ALA A 97 3.58 -11.63 -9.69
C ALA A 97 2.87 -10.47 -10.38
N MET A 98 1.70 -10.75 -10.95
CA MET A 98 0.75 -9.75 -11.41
C MET A 98 -0.59 -10.02 -10.73
N ILE A 99 -1.13 -8.99 -10.08
CA ILE A 99 -2.46 -9.02 -9.51
C ILE A 99 -3.40 -8.37 -10.51
N GLN A 100 -4.42 -9.10 -10.94
CA GLN A 100 -5.47 -8.63 -11.83
C GLN A 100 -6.79 -8.60 -11.08
N LEU A 101 -7.42 -7.43 -11.11
CA LEU A 101 -8.76 -7.20 -10.60
C LEU A 101 -9.76 -7.19 -11.76
N PRO A 102 -11.06 -7.37 -11.48
CA PRO A 102 -12.08 -7.29 -12.51
C PRO A 102 -12.07 -5.91 -13.21
N PRO A 103 -12.44 -5.87 -14.49
CA PRO A 103 -12.54 -4.62 -15.23
C PRO A 103 -13.52 -3.67 -14.54
N GLY A 104 -13.21 -2.37 -14.52
CA GLY A 104 -14.00 -1.36 -13.79
C GLY A 104 -13.64 -1.22 -12.31
N ALA A 105 -12.86 -2.14 -11.73
CA ALA A 105 -12.43 -2.10 -10.32
C ALA A 105 -11.11 -1.35 -10.08
N GLY A 106 -10.69 -0.44 -10.98
CA GLY A 106 -9.44 0.30 -10.85
C GLY A 106 -9.29 1.07 -9.53
N ALA A 107 -10.39 1.58 -8.96
CA ALA A 107 -10.41 2.21 -7.64
C ALA A 107 -10.04 1.25 -6.50
N ALA A 108 -10.49 -0.01 -6.59
CA ALA A 108 -10.11 -1.06 -5.64
C ALA A 108 -8.61 -1.36 -5.77
N GLY A 109 -8.09 -1.45 -6.99
CA GLY A 109 -6.67 -1.68 -7.22
C GLY A 109 -5.75 -0.56 -6.76
N GLN A 110 -6.16 0.70 -6.90
CA GLN A 110 -5.43 1.82 -6.29
C GLN A 110 -5.37 1.70 -4.76
N SER A 111 -6.46 1.25 -4.13
CA SER A 111 -6.48 0.97 -2.70
C SER A 111 -5.54 -0.18 -2.34
N VAL A 112 -5.57 -1.29 -3.08
CA VAL A 112 -4.67 -2.44 -2.88
C VAL A 112 -3.21 -1.99 -3.00
N PHE A 113 -2.88 -1.26 -4.06
CA PHE A 113 -1.55 -0.73 -4.32
C PHE A 113 -1.06 0.19 -3.18
N GLN A 114 -1.94 1.06 -2.70
CA GLN A 114 -1.64 1.91 -1.55
C GLN A 114 -1.32 1.05 -0.30
N LYS A 115 -2.14 0.03 -0.01
CA LYS A 115 -1.95 -0.83 1.17
C LYS A 115 -0.70 -1.68 1.10
N LEU A 116 -0.38 -2.26 -0.05
CA LEU A 116 0.87 -2.99 -0.27
C LEU A 116 2.09 -2.12 -0.01
N ARG A 117 2.05 -0.85 -0.43
CA ARG A 117 3.14 0.11 -0.18
C ARG A 117 3.20 0.57 1.27
N GLU A 118 2.06 0.71 1.94
CA GLU A 118 1.98 1.00 3.38
C GLU A 118 2.58 -0.16 4.19
N PHE A 119 2.18 -1.41 3.93
CA PHE A 119 2.70 -2.59 4.60
C PHE A 119 4.20 -2.78 4.38
N ARG A 120 4.67 -2.65 3.14
CA ARG A 120 6.11 -2.70 2.87
C ARG A 120 6.89 -1.67 3.69
N ARG A 121 6.40 -0.42 3.74
CA ARG A 121 7.05 0.63 4.54
C ARG A 121 7.05 0.30 6.03
N LEU A 122 5.99 -0.35 6.53
CA LEU A 122 5.92 -0.82 7.91
C LEU A 122 6.93 -1.94 8.17
N HIS A 123 7.09 -2.92 7.28
CA HIS A 123 8.10 -3.98 7.43
C HIS A 123 9.54 -3.44 7.48
N GLU A 124 9.80 -2.35 6.76
CA GLU A 124 11.13 -1.71 6.73
C GLU A 124 11.40 -0.82 7.97
N LEU A 125 10.36 -0.22 8.57
CA LEU A 125 10.50 0.76 9.67
C LEU A 125 10.15 0.20 11.06
N CYS A 126 9.15 -0.67 11.14
CA CYS A 126 8.54 -1.18 12.37
C CYS A 126 8.75 -2.69 12.46
N TRP A 127 10.02 -3.10 12.48
CA TRP A 127 10.43 -4.49 12.60
C TRP A 127 10.68 -4.90 14.05
N ASP A 128 10.56 -6.21 14.31
CA ASP A 128 10.73 -6.84 15.61
C ASP A 128 12.19 -7.24 15.89
N GLU A 129 12.47 -7.68 17.11
CA GLU A 129 13.85 -8.06 17.49
C GLU A 129 14.43 -9.21 16.65
N SER A 130 13.61 -9.95 15.89
CA SER A 130 14.07 -10.98 14.95
C SER A 130 15.07 -10.45 13.92
N LEU A 131 14.97 -9.17 13.53
CA LEU A 131 15.92 -8.54 12.58
C LEU A 131 17.21 -8.09 13.27
N ARG A 132 17.17 -7.86 14.59
CA ARG A 132 18.36 -7.54 15.40
C ARG A 132 19.23 -8.76 15.65
N PHE A 133 18.63 -9.93 15.89
CA PHE A 133 19.34 -11.15 16.25
C PHE A 133 19.25 -12.21 15.13
N ALA A 134 20.39 -12.75 14.71
CA ALA A 134 20.42 -13.93 13.86
C ALA A 134 20.35 -15.18 14.74
N LYS A 135 19.41 -16.07 14.43
CA LYS A 135 19.31 -17.40 15.02
C LYS A 135 20.02 -18.36 14.09
N ASN A 136 21.08 -18.99 14.57
CA ASN A 136 21.76 -20.07 13.88
C ASN A 136 21.43 -21.37 14.62
N THR A 137 20.71 -22.25 13.95
CA THR A 137 20.39 -23.59 14.47
C THR A 137 21.40 -24.56 13.91
N ASP A 138 22.19 -25.18 14.79
CA ASP A 138 23.17 -26.18 14.41
C ASP A 138 22.42 -27.46 13.99
N ALA A 139 22.50 -27.86 12.71
CA ALA A 139 21.71 -28.97 12.16
C ALA A 139 21.99 -30.33 12.85
N ILE A 140 23.17 -30.49 13.44
CA ILE A 140 23.63 -31.73 14.07
C ILE A 140 23.15 -31.82 15.53
N THR A 141 23.24 -30.72 16.28
CA THR A 141 22.96 -30.71 17.73
C THR A 141 21.57 -30.17 18.07
N GLY A 142 20.89 -29.51 17.13
CA GLY A 142 19.60 -28.86 17.33
C GLY A 142 19.66 -27.61 18.22
N VAL A 143 20.84 -27.24 18.71
CA VAL A 143 21.00 -26.07 19.60
C VAL A 143 20.91 -24.79 18.77
N THR A 144 20.02 -23.89 19.18
CA THR A 144 19.86 -22.58 18.53
C THR A 144 20.66 -21.53 19.28
N LYS A 145 21.65 -20.94 18.61
CA LYS A 145 22.47 -19.84 19.13
C LYS A 145 21.99 -18.52 18.55
N THR A 146 21.83 -17.52 19.41
CA THR A 146 21.49 -16.15 19.01
C THR A 146 22.74 -15.28 18.97
N ARG A 147 22.97 -14.58 17.86
CA ARG A 147 24.00 -13.54 17.75
C ARG A 147 23.40 -12.21 17.30
N VAL A 148 24.00 -11.11 17.72
CA VAL A 148 23.59 -9.77 17.24
C VAL A 148 24.08 -9.57 15.79
N ARG A 149 23.17 -9.17 14.89
CA ARG A 149 23.54 -8.82 13.51
C ARG A 149 24.28 -7.48 13.47
N ASN A 150 25.35 -7.42 12.67
CA ASN A 150 26.00 -6.17 12.32
C ASN A 150 25.04 -5.29 11.48
N ARG A 151 25.30 -3.97 11.42
CA ARG A 151 24.50 -3.01 10.64
C ARG A 151 24.40 -3.40 9.16
N HIS A 152 25.47 -3.94 8.58
CA HIS A 152 25.45 -4.39 7.18
C HIS A 152 24.54 -5.61 7.00
N GLU A 153 24.73 -6.66 7.80
CA GLU A 153 23.89 -7.87 7.77
C GLU A 153 22.42 -7.56 8.01
N ARG A 154 22.14 -6.64 8.93
CA ARG A 154 20.78 -6.15 9.20
C ARG A 154 20.21 -5.40 8.00
N GLY A 155 21.00 -4.56 7.34
CA GLY A 155 20.58 -3.85 6.13
C GLY A 155 20.27 -4.80 4.97
N VAL A 156 21.02 -5.90 4.84
CA VAL A 156 20.74 -6.97 3.87
C VAL A 156 19.47 -7.74 4.25
N ALA A 157 19.30 -8.12 5.51
CA ALA A 157 18.09 -8.81 5.98
C ALA A 157 16.83 -7.93 5.81
N LEU A 158 16.93 -6.62 6.02
CA LEU A 158 15.83 -5.67 5.79
C LEU A 158 15.47 -5.52 4.31
N ASN A 159 16.40 -5.80 3.40
CA ASN A 159 16.11 -5.75 1.97
C ASN A 159 15.34 -6.97 1.48
N ASP A 160 15.45 -8.10 2.19
CA ASP A 160 14.76 -9.35 1.86
C ASP A 160 13.28 -9.24 2.24
N GLN A 161 12.49 -8.67 1.33
CA GLN A 161 11.07 -8.40 1.53
C GLN A 161 10.18 -9.29 0.67
N ARG A 162 10.73 -10.30 -0.02
CA ARG A 162 9.98 -11.18 -0.90
C ARG A 162 8.89 -11.95 -0.16
N ALA A 163 9.25 -12.68 0.90
CA ALA A 163 8.28 -13.43 1.70
C ALA A 163 7.22 -12.52 2.35
N ASN A 164 7.67 -11.39 2.92
CA ASN A 164 6.77 -10.42 3.54
C ASN A 164 5.78 -9.83 2.52
N SER A 165 6.24 -9.50 1.31
CA SER A 165 5.38 -8.96 0.25
C SER A 165 4.28 -9.94 -0.16
N ILE A 166 4.57 -11.24 -0.13
CA ILE A 166 3.59 -12.28 -0.48
C ILE A 166 2.56 -12.45 0.63
N ALA A 167 3.00 -12.43 1.89
CA ALA A 167 2.10 -12.37 3.03
C ALA A 167 1.22 -11.10 3.00
N ASP A 168 1.78 -9.95 2.61
CA ASP A 168 1.04 -8.69 2.46
C ASP A 168 0.01 -8.79 1.32
N MET A 169 0.34 -9.43 0.20
CA MET A 169 -0.61 -9.66 -0.89
C MET A 169 -1.80 -10.48 -0.40
N ALA A 170 -1.57 -11.57 0.32
CA ALA A 170 -2.63 -12.38 0.89
C ALA A 170 -3.49 -11.60 1.89
N ALA A 171 -2.86 -10.83 2.79
CA ALA A 171 -3.58 -10.03 3.77
C ALA A 171 -4.43 -8.92 3.10
N VAL A 172 -3.85 -8.16 2.17
CA VAL A 172 -4.55 -7.06 1.49
C VAL A 172 -5.72 -7.58 0.68
N LEU A 173 -5.53 -8.68 -0.08
CA LEU A 173 -6.59 -9.26 -0.91
C LEU A 173 -7.71 -9.93 -0.10
N ALA A 174 -7.43 -10.33 1.15
CA ALA A 174 -8.43 -10.72 2.13
C ALA A 174 -9.19 -9.53 2.77
N GLY A 175 -8.91 -8.30 2.32
CA GLY A 175 -9.58 -7.08 2.82
C GLY A 175 -8.91 -6.43 4.03
N VAL A 176 -7.71 -6.88 4.44
CA VAL A 176 -7.01 -6.29 5.57
C VAL A 176 -6.53 -4.87 5.25
N GLY A 177 -6.73 -3.97 6.21
CA GLY A 177 -6.30 -2.58 6.12
C GLY A 177 -7.48 -1.61 6.11
N ARG A 178 -7.44 -0.64 7.01
CA ARG A 178 -8.54 0.33 7.18
C ARG A 178 -8.81 1.08 5.86
N GLY A 179 -10.07 1.02 5.42
CA GLY A 179 -10.52 1.68 4.20
C GLY A 179 -10.16 0.94 2.92
N SER A 180 -9.90 -0.37 2.99
CA SER A 180 -9.82 -1.22 1.80
C SER A 180 -11.11 -1.12 0.99
N ARG A 181 -10.96 -0.95 -0.33
CA ARG A 181 -12.07 -0.88 -1.29
C ARG A 181 -12.36 -2.22 -1.98
N LEU A 182 -11.76 -3.31 -1.50
CA LEU A 182 -12.07 -4.66 -1.96
C LEU A 182 -13.35 -5.22 -1.33
N LEU A 183 -13.74 -4.69 -0.17
CA LEU A 183 -15.00 -4.96 0.49
C LEU A 183 -16.08 -4.08 -0.14
N VAL A 184 -17.05 -4.72 -0.76
CA VAL A 184 -18.03 -4.10 -1.65
C VAL A 184 -19.41 -4.69 -1.34
N SER A 185 -20.48 -3.91 -1.51
CA SER A 185 -21.83 -4.44 -1.31
C SER A 185 -22.16 -5.50 -2.38
N PRO A 186 -23.04 -6.47 -2.11
CA PRO A 186 -23.41 -7.47 -3.12
C PRO A 186 -23.95 -6.86 -4.43
N GLN A 187 -24.65 -5.72 -4.32
CA GLN A 187 -25.17 -4.97 -5.48
C GLN A 187 -24.05 -4.32 -6.30
N GLU A 188 -23.10 -3.65 -5.63
CA GLU A 188 -21.95 -3.04 -6.29
C GLU A 188 -21.06 -4.11 -6.94
N LYS A 189 -20.92 -5.28 -6.31
CA LYS A 189 -20.16 -6.40 -6.88
C LYS A 189 -20.81 -6.90 -8.18
N LYS A 190 -22.14 -7.05 -8.22
CA LYS A 190 -22.86 -7.42 -9.44
C LYS A 190 -22.72 -6.35 -10.53
N ALA A 191 -22.86 -5.08 -10.19
CA ALA A 191 -22.71 -3.98 -11.14
C ALA A 191 -21.30 -3.92 -11.76
N VAL A 192 -20.25 -4.19 -10.98
CA VAL A 192 -18.87 -4.25 -11.51
C VAL A 192 -18.66 -5.47 -12.40
N LEU A 193 -19.11 -6.65 -11.96
CA LEU A 193 -18.82 -7.91 -12.67
C LEU A 193 -19.67 -8.11 -13.92
N GLU A 194 -20.98 -7.82 -13.85
CA GLU A 194 -21.93 -8.10 -14.93
C GLU A 194 -22.09 -6.89 -15.86
N GLU A 195 -22.14 -5.68 -15.31
CA GLU A 195 -22.39 -4.46 -16.09
C GLU A 195 -21.10 -3.71 -16.46
N GLY A 196 -19.95 -4.13 -15.92
CA GLY A 196 -18.65 -3.47 -16.16
C GLY A 196 -18.60 -2.03 -15.63
N GLN A 197 -19.49 -1.68 -14.69
CA GLN A 197 -19.54 -0.33 -14.15
C GLN A 197 -18.28 0.01 -13.35
N ARG A 198 -17.90 1.28 -13.38
CA ARG A 198 -16.75 1.77 -12.61
C ARG A 198 -17.07 1.75 -11.11
N LEU A 199 -16.22 1.10 -10.32
CA LEU A 199 -16.33 1.12 -8.87
C LEU A 199 -16.00 2.53 -8.34
N MET A 200 -17.02 3.27 -7.92
CA MET A 200 -16.86 4.60 -7.30
C MET A 200 -16.49 4.47 -5.81
N GLY A 201 -16.94 3.39 -5.15
CA GLY A 201 -16.63 3.04 -3.76
C GLY A 201 -17.44 3.85 -2.74
N ARG A 202 -17.72 3.23 -1.58
CA ARG A 202 -18.64 3.70 -0.52
C ARG A 202 -18.46 5.15 -0.03
N LYS A 203 -17.25 5.71 -0.10
CA LYS A 203 -16.97 7.11 0.32
C LYS A 203 -17.28 8.16 -0.75
N TRP A 204 -17.50 7.72 -1.98
CA TRP A 204 -17.69 8.56 -3.16
C TRP A 204 -18.99 8.24 -3.90
N SER A 205 -19.80 7.29 -3.43
CA SER A 205 -21.16 7.13 -3.90
C SER A 205 -21.94 8.41 -3.55
N GLN A 206 -22.78 8.89 -4.47
CA GLN A 206 -23.60 10.07 -4.22
C GLN A 206 -24.60 9.83 -3.08
N GLU A 207 -24.98 8.57 -2.87
CA GLU A 207 -25.74 8.07 -1.73
C GLU A 207 -24.85 7.11 -0.92
N PRO A 208 -24.08 7.60 0.08
CA PRO A 208 -23.36 6.71 0.97
C PRO A 208 -24.38 5.95 1.85
N PRO A 209 -24.36 4.61 1.86
CA PRO A 209 -25.23 3.85 2.78
C PRO A 209 -24.88 4.25 4.22
N PRO A 210 -25.87 4.25 5.14
CA PRO A 210 -25.66 4.64 6.53
C PRO A 210 -24.47 3.89 7.12
N PRO A 211 -23.69 4.49 8.02
CA PRO A 211 -22.47 3.88 8.55
C PRO A 211 -22.82 2.58 9.27
N THR A 212 -22.72 1.45 8.56
CA THR A 212 -22.78 0.12 9.14
C THR A 212 -21.65 0.05 10.15
N ALA A 213 -22.00 -0.32 11.38
CA ALA A 213 -21.11 -0.34 12.52
C ALA A 213 -19.75 -0.92 12.12
N THR A 214 -18.71 -0.09 12.29
CA THR A 214 -17.34 -0.56 12.28
C THR A 214 -17.28 -1.79 13.17
N ILE A 215 -16.79 -2.91 12.66
CA ILE A 215 -16.47 -4.10 13.46
C ILE A 215 -15.38 -3.66 14.44
N ALA A 216 -15.80 -3.06 15.55
CA ALA A 216 -15.01 -2.87 16.74
C ALA A 216 -14.74 -4.25 17.31
N GLY A 217 -13.52 -4.45 17.81
CA GLY A 217 -13.10 -5.69 18.45
C GLY A 217 -14.17 -6.24 19.36
N LYS A 218 -14.50 -7.52 19.15
CA LYS A 218 -15.46 -8.28 19.92
C LYS A 218 -14.87 -8.53 21.32
N GLU A 219 -15.33 -7.78 22.31
CA GLU A 219 -15.37 -8.21 23.70
C GLU A 219 -16.81 -8.02 24.22
N GLY A 220 -17.42 -9.13 24.64
CA GLY A 220 -18.51 -9.12 25.62
C GLY A 220 -19.96 -9.25 25.10
N ALA A 221 -20.49 -10.47 25.27
CA ALA A 221 -21.86 -10.82 25.68
C ALA A 221 -23.04 -10.70 24.70
N ALA A 222 -23.90 -11.71 24.82
CA ALA A 222 -25.02 -12.10 23.98
C ALA A 222 -26.33 -11.38 24.33
N GLU A 223 -27.20 -11.18 23.33
CA GLU A 223 -28.52 -11.84 23.21
C GLU A 223 -29.33 -11.24 22.04
N ASP A 224 -30.29 -12.04 21.57
CA ASP A 224 -31.02 -11.99 20.31
C ASP A 224 -31.60 -10.64 19.85
N ALA A 225 -31.37 -10.35 18.57
CA ALA A 225 -32.28 -9.56 17.74
C ALA A 225 -32.19 -10.03 16.28
N THR A 226 -33.15 -10.88 15.91
CA THR A 226 -33.50 -11.25 14.55
C THR A 226 -33.98 -10.00 13.77
N LYS A 227 -33.03 -9.30 13.16
CA LYS A 227 -33.26 -8.49 11.96
C LYS A 227 -32.16 -8.83 10.97
N VAL A 228 -32.54 -9.51 9.89
CA VAL A 228 -31.70 -9.70 8.71
C VAL A 228 -31.37 -8.31 8.17
N VAL A 229 -30.18 -7.81 8.52
CA VAL A 229 -29.61 -6.62 7.89
C VAL A 229 -29.07 -7.11 6.56
N GLU A 230 -29.71 -6.70 5.48
CA GLU A 230 -29.27 -6.98 4.12
C GLU A 230 -27.82 -6.53 3.92
N GLY A 231 -26.97 -7.50 3.53
CA GLY A 231 -25.66 -7.30 2.93
C GLY A 231 -24.47 -7.37 3.89
N SER A 232 -23.98 -8.58 4.20
CA SER A 232 -22.58 -8.73 4.58
C SER A 232 -21.70 -8.25 3.42
N ASP A 233 -20.78 -7.33 3.66
CA ASP A 233 -19.81 -6.87 2.65
C ASP A 233 -19.11 -8.09 2.03
N GLU A 234 -19.05 -8.15 0.70
CA GLU A 234 -18.39 -9.23 -0.04
C GLU A 234 -17.05 -8.76 -0.61
N LEU A 235 -16.10 -9.70 -0.72
CA LEU A 235 -14.83 -9.44 -1.38
C LEU A 235 -14.99 -9.54 -2.89
N LEU A 236 -14.35 -8.60 -3.60
CA LEU A 236 -14.16 -8.70 -5.05
C LEU A 236 -13.21 -9.86 -5.40
N PRO A 237 -13.49 -10.59 -6.50
CA PRO A 237 -12.57 -11.61 -6.99
C PRO A 237 -11.26 -10.95 -7.47
N ALA A 238 -10.15 -11.65 -7.30
CA ALA A 238 -8.84 -11.21 -7.79
C ALA A 238 -8.05 -12.41 -8.29
N THR A 239 -7.34 -12.25 -9.40
CA THR A 239 -6.48 -13.29 -9.96
C THR A 239 -5.02 -12.89 -9.81
N ILE A 240 -4.21 -13.78 -9.24
CA ILE A 240 -2.77 -13.58 -9.12
C ILE A 240 -2.07 -14.52 -10.09
N TYR A 241 -1.34 -13.93 -11.03
CA TYR A 241 -0.45 -14.63 -11.93
C TYR A 241 0.94 -14.66 -11.34
N TRP A 242 1.49 -15.85 -11.12
CA TRP A 242 2.80 -16.07 -10.50
C TRP A 242 3.86 -16.42 -11.53
N ALA A 243 5.04 -15.81 -11.43
CA ALA A 243 6.22 -16.23 -12.19
C ALA A 243 6.76 -17.59 -11.72
N ASN A 244 6.64 -17.88 -10.42
CA ASN A 244 6.96 -19.18 -9.84
C ASN A 244 5.84 -19.59 -8.89
N GLU A 245 5.22 -20.75 -9.14
CA GLU A 245 4.11 -21.26 -8.33
C GLU A 245 4.52 -21.48 -6.85
N ALA A 246 5.78 -21.82 -6.58
CA ALA A 246 6.27 -22.04 -5.22
C ALA A 246 6.17 -20.78 -4.34
N ASP A 247 6.15 -19.59 -4.94
CA ASP A 247 6.07 -18.34 -4.20
C ASP A 247 4.73 -18.19 -3.45
N ARG A 248 3.64 -18.81 -3.92
CA ARG A 248 2.34 -18.73 -3.23
C ARG A 248 2.39 -19.28 -1.80
N ASN A 249 3.35 -20.18 -1.52
CA ASN A 249 3.47 -20.90 -0.26
C ASN A 249 4.09 -20.03 0.86
N PHE A 250 4.61 -18.84 0.56
CA PHE A 250 5.08 -17.91 1.60
C PHE A 250 3.92 -17.34 2.44
N ALA A 251 2.71 -17.30 1.89
CA ALA A 251 1.51 -16.97 2.65
C ALA A 251 0.92 -18.24 3.29
N ALA A 252 0.62 -18.17 4.58
CA ALA A 252 0.09 -19.31 5.32
C ALA A 252 -1.32 -19.73 4.86
N LYS A 253 -2.14 -18.76 4.44
CA LYS A 253 -3.52 -18.95 3.96
C LYS A 253 -3.86 -17.87 2.94
N TRP A 254 -4.68 -18.23 1.96
CA TRP A 254 -5.28 -17.32 1.00
C TRP A 254 -6.78 -17.26 1.22
N SER A 255 -7.40 -16.14 0.84
CA SER A 255 -8.85 -15.96 0.92
C SER A 255 -9.55 -16.55 -0.31
N ASP A 256 -10.79 -17.00 -0.13
CA ASP A 256 -11.55 -17.76 -1.14
C ASP A 256 -11.87 -16.95 -2.43
N ASN A 257 -11.73 -15.62 -2.37
CA ASN A 257 -11.92 -14.72 -3.52
C ASN A 257 -10.70 -14.65 -4.45
N VAL A 258 -9.57 -15.23 -4.07
CA VAL A 258 -8.32 -15.15 -4.83
C VAL A 258 -8.11 -16.42 -5.66
N THR A 259 -7.96 -16.25 -6.97
CA THR A 259 -7.53 -17.33 -7.87
C THR A 259 -6.03 -17.20 -8.18
N HIS A 260 -5.36 -18.33 -8.42
CA HIS A 260 -3.93 -18.37 -8.69
C HIS A 260 -3.67 -19.06 -10.03
N ASP A 261 -2.94 -18.38 -10.90
CA ASP A 261 -2.52 -18.89 -12.21
C ASP A 261 -1.01 -18.67 -12.41
N VAL A 262 -0.41 -19.33 -13.40
CA VAL A 262 1.02 -19.23 -13.71
C VAL A 262 1.24 -18.32 -14.92
N PHE A 263 2.36 -17.59 -14.93
CA PHE A 263 2.72 -16.58 -15.94
C PHE A 263 3.00 -17.10 -17.36
N GLU A 264 2.78 -18.37 -17.70
CA GLU A 264 3.14 -18.93 -19.01
C GLU A 264 2.46 -18.17 -20.17
N ASP A 265 1.19 -17.82 -20.01
CA ASP A 265 0.44 -16.97 -20.96
C ASP A 265 0.92 -15.52 -20.95
N ALA A 266 1.37 -15.03 -19.80
CA ALA A 266 1.80 -13.65 -19.66
C ALA A 266 3.24 -13.40 -20.12
N ARG A 267 4.11 -14.43 -20.25
CA ARG A 267 5.39 -14.31 -20.98
C ARG A 267 5.15 -14.08 -22.47
N ALA A 268 4.13 -14.72 -23.05
CA ALA A 268 3.68 -14.45 -24.41
C ALA A 268 3.06 -13.04 -24.52
N LEU A 269 2.16 -12.65 -23.62
CA LEU A 269 1.58 -11.30 -23.58
C LEU A 269 2.66 -10.21 -23.32
N LEU A 270 3.70 -10.51 -22.53
CA LEU A 270 4.86 -9.66 -22.29
C LEU A 270 5.73 -9.53 -23.54
N ALA A 271 5.97 -10.62 -24.27
CA ALA A 271 6.78 -10.63 -25.49
C ALA A 271 6.16 -9.79 -26.61
N GLU A 272 4.83 -9.88 -26.83
CA GLU A 272 4.15 -9.15 -27.91
C GLU A 272 4.16 -7.63 -27.73
N ASN A 273 4.20 -7.12 -26.50
CA ASN A 273 4.04 -5.68 -26.22
C ASN A 273 5.31 -5.01 -25.65
N GLN A 274 6.48 -5.67 -25.74
CA GLN A 274 7.75 -5.11 -25.28
C GLN A 274 8.46 -4.27 -26.35
N PHE A 275 8.02 -4.30 -27.62
CA PHE A 275 8.77 -3.76 -28.76
C PHE A 275 7.92 -3.03 -29.82
N THR A 276 6.87 -2.30 -29.43
CA THR A 276 6.51 -1.13 -30.22
C THR A 276 7.52 -0.04 -29.87
N GLU A 277 8.66 -0.04 -30.57
CA GLU A 277 9.42 1.19 -30.75
C GLU A 277 8.40 2.22 -31.26
N VAL A 278 8.20 3.30 -30.50
CA VAL A 278 7.64 4.50 -31.09
C VAL A 278 8.70 4.96 -32.07
N VAL A 279 8.61 4.45 -33.30
CA VAL A 279 9.23 5.07 -34.45
C VAL A 279 8.53 6.41 -34.53
N GLU A 280 9.16 7.44 -33.98
CA GLU A 280 8.87 8.81 -34.38
C GLU A 280 9.14 8.84 -35.89
N GLU A 281 8.10 8.59 -36.69
CA GLU A 281 8.07 9.07 -38.06
C GLU A 281 8.19 10.59 -37.94
N GLU A 282 9.41 11.09 -38.12
CA GLU A 282 9.65 12.47 -38.50
C GLU A 282 8.86 12.71 -39.79
N ALA A 283 7.63 13.20 -39.62
CA ALA A 283 6.83 13.71 -40.71
C ALA A 283 7.55 14.97 -41.24
N GLU A 284 8.34 14.77 -42.31
CA GLU A 284 8.68 15.84 -43.23
C GLU A 284 7.40 16.59 -43.63
N SER A 285 7.30 17.88 -43.27
CA SER A 285 6.68 18.92 -44.11
C SER A 285 6.68 20.30 -43.41
N LYS A 286 7.73 21.08 -43.65
CA LYS A 286 7.66 22.39 -44.32
C LYS A 286 9.02 23.08 -44.39
#